data_AF-A0A3M6U4G8-F1
#
_entry.id   AF-A0A3M6U4G8-F1
#
_cell.length_a   1.000
_cell.length_b   1.000
_cell.length_c   1.000
_cell.angle_alpha   90.00
_cell.angle_beta   90.00
_cell.angle_gamma   90.00
#
_symmetry.space_group_name_H-M   'P 1'
#
loop_
_entity.id
_entity.type
_entity.pdbx_description
1 polymer ?
#
loop_
_entity_poly.entity_id
_entity_poly.type
_entity_poly.pdbx_seq_one_letter_code
_entity_poly.pdbx_strand_id
1 'polypeptide(L)'
;MERANIRLIALVIVSFFFAGTVVTTIGYGNIAPLSDGGKVFCMVFAVFGIPMTAIMLTAIVERLLQLTEVLEKFLCSTCTVRGVPTAYLRFLHLSLIMCGAITLVMIIPAFFFMFLEDWSYFEALYFCFISLTTIGLGDFVPGDDPKWRRSEYRSLYKVCCVFFFITGLTFLLLILELCAKIPDDHPGMLFSCHKPFLQEDEEDISTSAIKLRPRYSISSSGSSPSSPDRQRLSRNSYERISGRDKESR
;
A
#
# COMPACT_ATOMS: atom_id res chain seq x y z
N MET A 1 26.23 -46.92 -1.65
CA MET A 1 25.77 -45.94 -2.66
C MET A 1 24.49 -45.23 -2.24
N GLU A 2 23.47 -45.94 -1.77
CA GLU A 2 22.18 -45.37 -1.34
C GLU A 2 22.30 -44.27 -0.26
N ARG A 3 23.08 -44.48 0.80
CA ARG A 3 23.33 -43.46 1.84
C ARG A 3 24.07 -42.21 1.32
N ALA A 4 24.87 -42.32 0.26
CA ALA A 4 25.56 -41.18 -0.33
C ALA A 4 24.59 -40.35 -1.19
N ASN A 5 23.73 -41.02 -1.96
CA ASN A 5 22.69 -40.37 -2.76
C ASN A 5 21.69 -39.62 -1.87
N ILE A 6 21.24 -40.22 -0.76
CA ILE A 6 20.33 -39.58 0.19
C ILE A 6 20.97 -38.32 0.82
N ARG A 7 22.25 -38.38 1.19
CA ARG A 7 22.99 -37.21 1.72
C ARG A 7 23.17 -36.12 0.68
N LEU A 8 23.44 -36.48 -0.57
CA LEU A 8 23.59 -35.54 -1.67
C LEU A 8 22.26 -34.80 -1.93
N ILE A 9 21.15 -35.54 -2.01
CA ILE A 9 19.80 -34.96 -2.20
C ILE A 9 19.46 -34.00 -1.06
N ALA A 10 19.70 -34.40 0.18
CA ALA A 10 19.45 -33.55 1.34
C ALA A 10 20.27 -32.25 1.30
N LEU A 11 21.53 -32.32 0.88
CA LEU A 11 22.42 -31.16 0.79
C LEU A 11 21.96 -30.20 -0.31
N VAL A 12 21.60 -30.72 -1.49
CA VAL A 12 21.04 -29.95 -2.60
C VAL A 12 19.80 -29.18 -2.15
N ILE A 13 18.90 -29.81 -1.39
CA ILE A 13 17.65 -29.17 -0.96
C ILE A 13 17.89 -28.11 0.12
N VAL A 14 18.83 -28.34 1.03
CA VAL A 14 19.25 -27.32 1.99
C VAL A 14 19.88 -26.12 1.25
N SER A 15 20.62 -26.36 0.16
CA SER A 15 21.12 -25.30 -0.72
C SER A 15 19.99 -24.55 -1.43
N PHE A 16 18.93 -25.23 -1.90
CA PHE A 16 17.76 -24.57 -2.48
C PHE A 16 17.01 -23.71 -1.45
N PHE A 17 16.84 -24.20 -0.23
CA PHE A 17 16.22 -23.43 0.84
C PHE A 17 17.05 -22.18 1.18
N PHE A 18 18.37 -22.32 1.30
CA PHE A 18 19.28 -21.19 1.49
C PHE A 18 19.23 -20.20 0.32
N ALA A 19 19.27 -20.68 -0.93
CA ALA A 19 19.17 -19.82 -2.10
C ALA A 19 17.83 -19.08 -2.12
N GLY A 20 16.73 -19.77 -1.78
CA GLY A 20 15.40 -19.20 -1.62
C GLY A 20 15.38 -18.05 -0.60
N THR A 21 15.89 -18.29 0.61
CA THR A 21 15.90 -17.27 1.66
C THR A 21 16.79 -16.07 1.34
N VAL A 22 17.85 -16.25 0.53
CA VAL A 22 18.69 -15.16 0.02
C VAL A 22 17.95 -14.31 -1.01
N VAL A 23 17.33 -14.93 -2.03
CA VAL A 23 16.64 -14.17 -3.09
C VAL A 23 15.33 -13.52 -2.62
N THR A 24 14.67 -14.11 -1.62
CA THR A 24 13.51 -13.52 -0.94
C THR A 24 13.91 -12.54 0.16
N THR A 25 15.20 -12.27 0.34
CA THR A 25 15.76 -11.36 1.34
C THR A 25 15.34 -11.63 2.79
N ILE A 26 14.94 -12.87 3.11
CA ILE A 26 14.61 -13.28 4.48
C ILE A 26 15.88 -13.52 5.28
N GLY A 27 16.82 -14.29 4.72
CA GLY A 27 18.18 -14.42 5.24
C GLY A 27 18.30 -14.79 6.72
N TYR A 28 17.69 -15.90 7.18
CA TYR A 28 17.73 -16.37 8.59
C TYR A 28 19.12 -16.43 9.27
N GLY A 29 20.21 -16.45 8.52
CA GLY A 29 21.56 -16.47 9.06
C GLY A 29 22.00 -17.78 9.73
N ASN A 30 21.09 -18.75 9.90
CA ASN A 30 21.39 -20.08 10.45
C ASN A 30 22.32 -20.92 9.54
N ILE A 31 22.32 -20.62 8.23
CA ILE A 31 23.24 -21.21 7.24
C ILE A 31 23.90 -20.05 6.50
N ALA A 32 25.23 -20.03 6.50
CA ALA A 32 26.01 -19.00 5.82
C ALA A 32 27.27 -19.59 5.18
N PRO A 33 27.74 -19.03 4.04
CA PRO A 33 28.99 -19.46 3.42
C PRO A 33 30.18 -19.05 4.30
N LEU A 34 30.94 -20.04 4.77
CA LEU A 34 32.13 -19.80 5.60
C LEU A 34 33.39 -19.50 4.76
N SER A 35 33.48 -20.10 3.56
CA SER A 35 34.62 -19.91 2.65
C SER A 35 34.53 -18.59 1.89
N ASP A 36 35.69 -17.96 1.61
CA ASP A 36 35.72 -16.68 0.92
C ASP A 36 35.17 -16.78 -0.52
N GLY A 37 35.47 -17.88 -1.22
CA GLY A 37 34.85 -18.15 -2.53
C GLY A 37 33.34 -18.31 -2.46
N GLY A 38 32.80 -18.95 -1.41
CA GLY A 38 31.36 -19.09 -1.20
C GLY A 38 30.68 -17.76 -0.91
N LYS A 39 31.33 -16.86 -0.16
CA LYS A 39 30.84 -15.49 0.10
C LYS A 39 30.77 -14.67 -1.19
N VAL A 40 31.83 -14.69 -2.00
CA VAL A 40 31.85 -13.98 -3.30
C VAL A 40 30.77 -14.51 -4.23
N PHE A 41 30.60 -15.84 -4.32
CA PHE A 41 29.52 -16.43 -5.09
C PHE A 41 28.13 -15.96 -4.61
N CYS A 42 27.90 -15.96 -3.29
CA CYS A 42 26.65 -15.51 -2.70
C CYS A 42 26.35 -14.04 -3.00
N MET A 43 27.37 -13.17 -3.01
CA MET A 43 27.22 -11.75 -3.39
C MET A 43 26.76 -11.61 -4.84
N VAL A 44 27.43 -12.29 -5.78
CA VAL A 44 27.05 -12.25 -7.21
C VAL A 44 25.65 -12.83 -7.41
N PHE A 45 25.34 -13.94 -6.75
CA PHE A 45 24.02 -14.56 -6.79
C PHE A 45 22.91 -13.62 -6.31
N ALA A 46 23.12 -12.90 -5.19
CA ALA A 46 22.14 -11.97 -4.65
C ALA A 46 21.89 -10.77 -5.58
N VAL A 47 22.94 -10.24 -6.23
CA VAL A 47 22.85 -9.09 -7.15
C VAL A 47 21.89 -9.36 -8.32
N PHE A 48 21.88 -10.58 -8.87
CA PHE A 48 20.97 -10.93 -9.97
C PHE A 48 19.68 -11.58 -9.47
N GLY A 49 19.75 -12.36 -8.40
CA GLY A 49 18.61 -13.12 -7.87
C GLY A 49 17.53 -12.22 -7.28
N ILE A 50 17.90 -11.23 -6.45
CA ILE A 50 16.93 -10.35 -5.79
C ILE A 50 16.11 -9.55 -6.80
N PRO A 51 16.71 -8.86 -7.80
CA PRO A 51 15.92 -8.15 -8.82
C PRO A 51 15.01 -9.08 -9.64
N MET A 52 15.50 -10.27 -10.00
CA MET A 52 14.71 -11.25 -10.76
C MET A 52 13.49 -11.72 -9.95
N THR A 53 13.68 -12.01 -8.66
CA THR A 53 12.58 -12.38 -7.75
C THR A 53 11.63 -11.21 -7.55
N ALA A 54 12.12 -9.97 -7.40
CA ALA A 54 11.26 -8.80 -7.27
C ALA A 54 10.36 -8.61 -8.51
N ILE A 55 10.93 -8.69 -9.73
CA ILE A 55 10.16 -8.62 -10.98
C ILE A 55 9.11 -9.73 -11.05
N MET A 56 9.48 -10.96 -10.68
CA MET A 56 8.54 -12.08 -10.63
C MET A 56 7.39 -11.81 -9.66
N LEU A 57 7.69 -11.34 -8.44
CA LEU A 57 6.67 -11.03 -7.44
C LEU A 57 5.75 -9.90 -7.91
N THR A 58 6.29 -8.80 -8.45
CA THR A 58 5.50 -7.70 -9.01
C THR A 58 4.59 -8.17 -10.13
N ALA A 59 5.08 -8.99 -11.07
CA ALA A 59 4.25 -9.53 -12.15
C ALA A 59 3.08 -10.38 -11.62
N ILE A 60 3.28 -11.13 -10.54
CA ILE A 60 2.19 -11.89 -9.89
C ILE A 60 1.22 -10.94 -9.18
N VAL A 61 1.73 -9.93 -8.47
CA VAL A 61 0.93 -8.91 -7.77
C VAL A 61 0.02 -8.17 -8.75
N GLU A 62 0.52 -7.77 -9.92
CA GLU A 62 -0.30 -7.13 -10.98
C GLU A 62 -1.47 -8.01 -11.43
N ARG A 63 -1.26 -9.33 -11.53
CA ARG A 63 -2.34 -10.28 -11.86
C ARG A 63 -3.34 -10.43 -10.74
N LEU A 64 -2.88 -10.46 -9.49
CA LEU A 64 -3.76 -10.51 -8.33
C LEU A 64 -4.54 -9.21 -8.16
N LEU A 65 -3.95 -8.06 -8.46
CA LEU A 65 -4.63 -6.77 -8.44
C LEU A 65 -5.81 -6.75 -9.40
N GLN A 66 -5.68 -7.32 -10.61
CA GLN A 66 -6.82 -7.48 -11.53
C GLN A 66 -7.97 -8.26 -10.90
N LEU A 67 -7.67 -9.32 -10.14
CA LEU A 67 -8.68 -10.08 -9.40
C LEU A 67 -9.32 -9.24 -8.29
N THR A 68 -8.53 -8.43 -7.57
CA THR A 68 -9.07 -7.52 -6.55
C THR A 68 -9.98 -6.44 -7.15
N GLU A 69 -9.68 -5.91 -8.34
CA GLU A 69 -10.53 -4.93 -9.02
C GLU A 69 -11.86 -5.53 -9.49
N VAL A 70 -11.85 -6.79 -9.92
CA VAL A 70 -13.09 -7.52 -10.25
C VAL A 70 -13.97 -7.64 -9.00
N LEU A 71 -13.36 -7.97 -7.86
CA LEU A 71 -14.07 -8.02 -6.59
C LEU A 71 -14.62 -6.64 -6.19
N GLU A 72 -13.83 -5.57 -6.34
CA GLU A 72 -14.28 -4.20 -6.08
C GLU A 72 -15.52 -3.84 -6.92
N LYS A 73 -15.47 -4.13 -8.23
CA LYS A 73 -16.59 -3.89 -9.15
C LYS A 73 -17.83 -4.69 -8.77
N PHE A 74 -17.65 -5.94 -8.31
CA PHE A 74 -18.75 -6.79 -7.84
C PHE A 74 -19.41 -6.22 -6.57
N LEU A 75 -18.60 -5.77 -5.59
CA LEU A 75 -19.09 -5.09 -4.40
C LEU A 75 -19.82 -3.78 -4.77
N CYS A 76 -19.27 -2.98 -5.69
CA CYS A 76 -19.91 -1.76 -6.21
C CYS A 76 -21.26 -2.07 -6.83
N SER A 77 -21.33 -3.00 -7.77
CA SER A 77 -22.57 -3.35 -8.44
C SER A 77 -23.66 -3.82 -7.49
N THR A 78 -23.30 -4.50 -6.39
CA THR A 78 -24.28 -5.04 -5.43
C THR A 78 -24.70 -4.01 -4.37
N CYS A 79 -23.78 -3.17 -3.92
CA CYS A 79 -23.99 -2.24 -2.80
C CYS A 79 -24.42 -0.84 -3.25
N THR A 80 -24.08 -0.39 -4.46
CA THR A 80 -24.57 0.89 -4.99
C THR A 80 -26.08 0.86 -5.21
N VAL A 81 -26.65 -0.30 -5.55
CA VAL A 81 -28.11 -0.51 -5.61
C VAL A 81 -28.79 -0.27 -4.24
N ARG A 82 -28.04 -0.36 -3.15
CA ARG A 82 -28.50 -0.10 -1.77
C ARG A 82 -28.20 1.32 -1.28
N GLY A 83 -27.66 2.21 -2.13
CA GLY A 83 -27.42 3.63 -1.80
C GLY A 83 -26.22 3.91 -0.90
N VAL A 84 -25.26 2.98 -0.79
CA VAL A 84 -24.06 3.15 0.05
C VAL A 84 -23.04 4.08 -0.65
N PRO A 85 -22.37 5.02 0.07
CA PRO A 85 -21.37 5.88 -0.53
C PRO A 85 -20.11 5.10 -0.95
N THR A 86 -19.46 5.53 -2.04
CA THR A 86 -18.29 4.86 -2.63
C THR A 86 -17.09 4.76 -1.68
N ALA A 87 -16.88 5.76 -0.81
CA ALA A 87 -15.79 5.76 0.16
C ALA A 87 -15.87 4.56 1.14
N TYR A 88 -17.04 4.29 1.72
CA TYR A 88 -17.24 3.16 2.63
C TYR A 88 -17.01 1.82 1.94
N LEU A 89 -17.34 1.74 0.65
CA LEU A 89 -17.20 0.51 -0.11
C LEU A 89 -15.74 0.18 -0.44
N ARG A 90 -14.92 1.20 -0.73
CA ARG A 90 -13.46 1.05 -0.88
C ARG A 90 -12.80 0.58 0.41
N PHE A 91 -13.21 1.15 1.54
CA PHE A 91 -12.74 0.67 2.85
C PHE A 91 -13.18 -0.77 3.14
N LEU A 92 -14.41 -1.14 2.79
CA LEU A 92 -14.89 -2.51 2.94
C LEU A 92 -14.10 -3.48 2.05
N HIS A 93 -13.84 -3.11 0.80
CA HIS A 93 -13.02 -3.89 -0.12
C HIS A 93 -11.60 -4.09 0.41
N LEU A 94 -10.91 -3.00 0.78
CA LEU A 94 -9.58 -3.06 1.35
C LEU A 94 -9.55 -3.90 2.63
N SER A 95 -10.49 -3.67 3.54
CA SER A 95 -10.61 -4.44 4.79
C SER A 95 -10.83 -5.94 4.52
N LEU A 96 -11.66 -6.28 3.52
CA LEU A 96 -11.92 -7.66 3.13
C LEU A 96 -10.69 -8.33 2.51
N ILE A 97 -9.94 -7.64 1.65
CA ILE A 97 -8.68 -8.14 1.10
C ILE A 97 -7.64 -8.32 2.21
N MET A 98 -7.48 -7.34 3.09
CA MET A 98 -6.57 -7.42 4.24
C MET A 98 -6.89 -8.61 5.14
N CYS A 99 -8.16 -8.76 5.53
CA CYS A 99 -8.62 -9.87 6.36
C CYS A 99 -8.39 -11.24 5.68
N GLY A 100 -8.72 -11.33 4.39
CA GLY A 100 -8.51 -12.54 3.58
C GLY A 100 -7.03 -12.89 3.46
N ALA A 101 -6.18 -11.92 3.17
CA ALA A 101 -4.73 -12.11 3.03
C ALA A 101 -4.10 -12.54 4.37
N ILE A 102 -4.40 -11.86 5.48
CA ILE A 102 -3.92 -12.24 6.82
C ILE A 102 -4.36 -13.67 7.15
N THR A 103 -5.62 -14.03 6.88
CA THR A 103 -6.12 -15.38 7.14
C THR A 103 -5.35 -16.43 6.32
N LEU A 104 -5.15 -16.16 5.02
CA LEU A 104 -4.50 -17.08 4.08
C LEU A 104 -3.00 -17.26 4.38
N VAL A 105 -2.27 -16.18 4.67
CA VAL A 105 -0.79 -16.22 4.75
C VAL A 105 -0.25 -16.29 6.18
N MET A 106 -1.04 -15.91 7.19
CA MET A 106 -0.62 -15.95 8.59
C MET A 106 -1.37 -17.02 9.37
N ILE A 107 -2.69 -16.96 9.42
CA ILE A 107 -3.50 -17.78 10.34
C ILE A 107 -3.49 -19.26 9.94
N ILE A 108 -3.80 -19.55 8.67
CA ILE A 108 -3.81 -20.93 8.16
C ILE A 108 -2.41 -21.57 8.24
N PRO A 109 -1.33 -20.93 7.77
CA PRO A 109 0.01 -21.51 7.84
C PRO A 109 0.50 -21.68 9.28
N ALA A 110 0.22 -20.74 10.19
CA ALA A 110 0.57 -20.87 11.60
C ALA A 110 -0.06 -22.13 12.23
N PHE A 111 -1.31 -22.43 11.89
CA PHE A 111 -1.95 -23.68 12.32
C PHE A 111 -1.21 -24.91 11.79
N PHE A 112 -0.80 -24.92 10.51
CA PHE A 112 -0.01 -26.03 9.96
C PHE A 112 1.37 -26.16 10.64
N PHE A 113 2.09 -25.05 10.82
CA PHE A 113 3.41 -25.07 11.46
C PHE A 113 3.33 -25.50 12.94
N MET A 114 2.26 -25.17 13.65
CA MET A 114 2.01 -25.67 15.00
C MET A 114 2.01 -27.21 15.05
N PHE A 115 1.31 -27.88 14.12
CA PHE A 115 1.27 -29.35 14.10
C PHE A 115 2.54 -29.99 13.54
N LEU A 116 3.19 -29.35 12.56
CA LEU A 116 4.38 -29.92 11.93
C LEU A 116 5.61 -29.75 12.82
N GLU A 117 5.80 -28.56 13.38
CA GLU A 117 7.01 -28.21 14.14
C GLU A 117 6.87 -28.44 15.65
N ASP A 118 5.70 -28.85 16.15
CA ASP A 118 5.41 -28.97 17.59
C ASP A 118 5.63 -27.64 18.33
N TRP A 119 5.52 -26.51 17.62
CA TRP A 119 5.55 -25.16 18.19
C TRP A 119 4.19 -24.82 18.78
N SER A 120 4.15 -23.91 19.75
CA SER A 120 2.90 -23.28 20.15
C SER A 120 2.32 -22.46 18.98
N TYR A 121 1.00 -22.26 18.98
CA TYR A 121 0.36 -21.44 17.94
C TYR A 121 0.97 -20.02 17.87
N PHE A 122 1.35 -19.45 19.01
CA PHE A 122 1.96 -18.13 19.06
C PHE A 122 3.36 -18.12 18.42
N GLU A 123 4.19 -19.11 18.69
CA GLU A 123 5.51 -19.27 18.05
C GLU A 123 5.38 -19.49 16.54
N ALA A 124 4.40 -20.29 16.10
CA ALA A 124 4.14 -20.50 14.69
C ALA A 124 3.63 -19.22 13.99
N LEU A 125 2.77 -18.45 14.64
CA LEU A 125 2.30 -17.16 14.13
C LEU A 125 3.43 -16.13 14.08
N TYR A 126 4.25 -16.08 15.13
CA TYR A 126 5.46 -15.25 15.19
C TYR A 126 6.43 -15.61 14.07
N PHE A 127 6.67 -16.90 13.84
CA PHE A 127 7.45 -17.39 12.70
C PHE A 127 6.89 -16.88 11.37
N CYS A 128 5.58 -17.03 11.11
CA CYS A 128 4.98 -16.50 9.88
C CYS A 128 5.20 -14.99 9.75
N PHE A 129 5.03 -14.23 10.84
CA PHE A 129 5.22 -12.78 10.84
C PHE A 129 6.66 -12.40 10.47
N ILE A 130 7.66 -12.88 11.21
CA ILE A 130 9.07 -12.50 11.00
C ILE A 130 9.59 -12.96 9.63
N SER A 131 9.05 -14.07 9.12
CA SER A 131 9.45 -14.63 7.83
C SER A 131 8.87 -13.82 6.67
N LEU A 132 7.56 -13.55 6.71
CA LEU A 132 6.88 -12.87 5.63
C LEU A 132 7.18 -11.37 5.60
N THR A 133 7.45 -10.76 6.75
CA THR A 133 7.98 -9.37 6.83
C THR A 133 9.46 -9.26 6.47
N THR A 134 10.10 -10.37 6.06
CA THR A 134 11.53 -10.45 5.70
C THR A 134 12.49 -10.00 6.80
N ILE A 135 12.07 -10.03 8.08
CA ILE A 135 12.95 -9.76 9.22
C ILE A 135 13.92 -10.92 9.41
N GLY A 136 13.41 -12.16 9.36
CA GLY A 136 14.21 -13.38 9.31
C GLY A 136 15.20 -13.55 10.46
N LEU A 137 14.74 -13.49 11.71
CA LEU A 137 15.62 -13.59 12.88
C LEU A 137 16.35 -14.94 13.00
N GLY A 138 15.76 -16.02 12.50
CA GLY A 138 16.39 -17.34 12.44
C GLY A 138 16.39 -18.11 13.77
N ASP A 139 15.67 -17.62 14.76
CA ASP A 139 15.34 -18.32 16.01
C ASP A 139 14.38 -19.49 15.79
N PHE A 140 13.41 -19.32 14.89
CA PHE A 140 12.52 -20.38 14.41
C PHE A 140 12.76 -20.63 12.92
N VAL A 141 13.22 -21.84 12.57
CA VAL A 141 13.46 -22.23 11.18
C VAL A 141 12.85 -23.61 10.90
N PRO A 142 11.98 -23.73 9.89
CA PRO A 142 11.31 -24.99 9.60
C PRO A 142 12.30 -26.06 9.14
N GLY A 143 12.16 -27.26 9.69
CA GLY A 143 12.90 -28.43 9.26
C GLY A 143 14.35 -28.45 9.73
N ASP A 144 14.69 -27.64 10.73
CA ASP A 144 16.03 -27.63 11.34
C ASP A 144 16.16 -28.59 12.53
N ASP A 145 15.04 -28.85 13.21
CA ASP A 145 15.01 -29.74 14.38
C ASP A 145 15.55 -31.15 14.09
N PRO A 146 16.17 -31.82 15.10
CA PRO A 146 16.71 -33.16 14.96
C PRO A 146 15.69 -34.20 14.47
N LYS A 147 14.40 -34.00 14.78
CA LYS A 147 13.30 -34.86 14.35
C LYS A 147 13.21 -34.95 12.82
N TRP A 148 13.38 -33.82 12.13
CA TRP A 148 13.31 -33.75 10.68
C TRP A 148 14.53 -34.34 10.00
N ARG A 149 15.71 -34.26 10.63
CA ARG A 149 16.96 -34.74 10.05
C ARG A 149 16.96 -36.24 9.74
N ARG A 150 16.14 -37.02 10.43
CA ARG A 150 15.97 -38.48 10.19
C ARG A 150 14.79 -38.81 9.28
N SER A 151 13.91 -37.86 9.00
CA SER A 151 12.71 -38.08 8.20
C SER A 151 13.01 -37.92 6.71
N GLU A 152 12.46 -38.81 5.88
CA GLU A 152 12.57 -38.74 4.41
C GLU A 152 11.82 -37.54 3.83
N TYR A 153 10.80 -37.03 4.54
CA TYR A 153 9.94 -35.94 4.09
C TYR A 153 10.53 -34.54 4.27
N ARG A 154 11.68 -34.41 4.96
CA ARG A 154 12.36 -33.12 5.20
C ARG A 154 12.59 -32.34 3.91
N SER A 155 12.95 -33.07 2.86
CA SER A 155 13.23 -32.59 1.52
C SER A 155 12.04 -31.84 0.92
N LEU A 156 10.89 -32.52 0.84
CA LEU A 156 9.66 -31.94 0.32
C LEU A 156 9.19 -30.76 1.18
N TYR A 157 9.29 -30.91 2.50
CA TYR A 157 8.86 -29.89 3.44
C TYR A 157 9.63 -28.56 3.28
N LYS A 158 10.97 -28.59 3.14
CA LYS A 158 11.75 -27.37 2.89
C LYS A 158 11.42 -26.71 1.55
N VAL A 159 11.13 -27.49 0.52
CA VAL A 159 10.68 -26.98 -0.78
C VAL A 159 9.31 -26.30 -0.63
N CYS A 160 8.36 -26.92 0.08
CA CYS A 160 7.06 -26.31 0.40
C CYS A 160 7.22 -24.98 1.16
N CYS A 161 8.19 -24.87 2.07
CA CYS A 161 8.47 -23.63 2.78
C CYS A 161 8.92 -22.50 1.84
N VAL A 162 9.73 -22.80 0.81
CA VAL A 162 10.13 -21.79 -0.19
C VAL A 162 8.91 -21.29 -0.97
N PHE A 163 8.00 -22.19 -1.38
CA PHE A 163 6.75 -21.80 -2.02
C PHE A 163 5.85 -20.96 -1.10
N PHE A 164 5.81 -21.30 0.19
CA PHE A 164 5.13 -20.49 1.21
C PHE A 164 5.72 -19.07 1.28
N PHE A 165 7.05 -18.92 1.30
CA PHE A 165 7.68 -17.59 1.32
C PHE A 165 7.36 -16.78 0.06
N ILE A 166 7.45 -17.37 -1.13
CA ILE A 166 7.08 -16.68 -2.38
C ILE A 166 5.61 -16.24 -2.37
N THR A 167 4.71 -17.14 -1.95
CA THR A 167 3.27 -16.83 -1.87
C THR A 167 2.99 -15.73 -0.84
N GLY A 168 3.54 -15.86 0.37
CA GLY A 168 3.33 -14.90 1.45
C GLY A 168 3.92 -13.51 1.12
N LEU A 169 5.09 -13.45 0.49
CA LEU A 169 5.66 -12.18 0.02
C LEU A 169 4.84 -11.56 -1.10
N THR A 170 4.27 -12.36 -1.99
CA THR A 170 3.36 -11.86 -3.02
C THR A 170 2.16 -11.15 -2.38
N PHE A 171 1.51 -11.76 -1.37
CA PHE A 171 0.39 -11.14 -0.68
C PHE A 171 0.80 -9.96 0.19
N LEU A 172 1.99 -9.98 0.80
CA LEU A 172 2.50 -8.81 1.52
C LEU A 172 2.70 -7.63 0.56
N LEU A 173 3.30 -7.85 -0.60
CA LEU A 173 3.49 -6.83 -1.63
C LEU A 173 2.15 -6.35 -2.21
N LEU A 174 1.18 -7.25 -2.39
CA LEU A 174 -0.19 -6.88 -2.77
C LEU A 174 -0.81 -5.92 -1.74
N ILE A 175 -0.67 -6.22 -0.45
CA ILE A 175 -1.15 -5.35 0.63
C ILE A 175 -0.43 -3.99 0.59
N LEU A 176 0.90 -3.98 0.45
CA LEU A 176 1.68 -2.74 0.40
C LEU A 176 1.28 -1.87 -0.80
N GLU A 177 1.07 -2.48 -1.97
CA GLU A 177 0.61 -1.79 -3.18
C GLU A 177 -0.82 -1.24 -3.02
N LEU A 178 -1.73 -2.04 -2.43
CA LEU A 178 -3.10 -1.58 -2.13
C LEU A 178 -3.09 -0.42 -1.13
N CYS A 179 -2.25 -0.48 -0.10
CA CYS A 179 -2.08 0.60 0.87
C CYS A 179 -1.46 1.86 0.24
N ALA A 180 -0.48 1.68 -0.65
CA ALA A 180 0.18 2.77 -1.36
C ALA A 180 -0.75 3.48 -2.35
N LYS A 181 -1.82 2.82 -2.81
CA LYS A 181 -2.83 3.39 -3.72
C LYS A 181 -3.89 4.26 -3.02
N ILE A 182 -4.06 4.14 -1.70
CA ILE A 182 -5.06 4.89 -0.92
C ILE A 182 -4.84 6.43 -0.92
N PRO A 183 -3.61 6.96 -0.80
CA PRO A 183 -3.36 8.40 -0.70
C PRO A 183 -3.75 9.19 -1.96
N ASP A 184 -3.64 8.57 -3.14
CA ASP A 184 -3.87 9.24 -4.43
C ASP A 184 -5.35 9.56 -4.67
N ASP A 185 -6.25 8.76 -4.09
CA ASP A 185 -7.69 8.93 -4.30
C ASP A 185 -8.31 10.00 -3.37
N HIS A 186 -7.84 10.14 -2.13
CA HIS A 186 -8.41 11.09 -1.14
C HIS A 186 -7.36 11.64 -0.14
N PRO A 187 -6.61 12.71 -0.48
CA PRO A 187 -5.60 13.29 0.42
C PRO A 187 -6.17 13.82 1.76
N GLY A 188 -7.48 14.07 1.84
CA GLY A 188 -8.13 14.63 3.03
C GLY A 188 -8.56 13.62 4.11
N MET A 189 -8.56 12.31 3.82
CA MET A 189 -9.21 11.34 4.73
C MET A 189 -8.26 10.78 5.81
N LEU A 190 -6.95 10.81 5.56
CA LEU A 190 -5.92 10.46 6.55
C LEU A 190 -5.69 11.61 7.55
N PHE A 191 -5.88 12.86 7.11
CA PHE A 191 -5.84 14.05 7.96
C PHE A 191 -7.15 14.32 8.75
N SER A 192 -8.28 13.77 8.32
CA SER A 192 -9.57 14.05 8.98
C SER A 192 -9.72 13.40 10.36
N CYS A 193 -8.93 12.37 10.69
CA CYS A 193 -8.88 11.79 12.04
C CYS A 193 -7.90 12.56 12.97
N HIS A 194 -7.05 13.44 12.43
CA HIS A 194 -6.12 14.27 13.20
C HIS A 194 -6.71 15.66 13.57
N LYS A 195 -7.90 16.01 13.11
CA LYS A 195 -8.58 17.26 13.50
C LYS A 195 -9.83 16.98 14.35
N PRO A 196 -9.62 16.73 15.65
CA PRO A 196 -10.37 17.50 16.63
C PRO A 196 -9.46 18.36 17.53
N PHE A 197 -8.15 18.46 17.25
CA PHE A 197 -7.22 19.19 18.13
C PHE A 197 -6.40 20.32 17.48
N LEU A 198 -6.63 20.65 16.21
CA LEU A 198 -6.03 21.84 15.56
C LEU A 198 -7.08 22.60 14.75
N GLN A 199 -8.10 23.08 15.44
CA GLN A 199 -8.95 24.17 14.96
C GLN A 199 -8.77 25.37 15.89
N GLU A 200 -7.72 26.14 15.58
CA GLU A 200 -7.33 27.50 15.98
C GLU A 200 -6.00 27.66 15.22
N ASP A 201 -5.76 28.49 14.22
CA ASP A 201 -6.35 29.72 13.70
C ASP A 201 -5.92 29.84 12.23
N GLU A 202 -6.84 29.96 11.26
CA GLU A 202 -6.53 30.60 9.95
C GLU A 202 -7.81 30.96 9.17
N GLU A 203 -8.80 31.51 9.86
CA GLU A 203 -9.69 32.50 9.24
C GLU A 203 -9.45 33.82 9.97
N ASP A 204 -8.70 34.70 9.32
CA ASP A 204 -8.67 36.17 9.48
C ASP A 204 -7.23 36.66 9.34
N ILE A 205 -6.79 37.04 8.14
CA ILE A 205 -5.88 38.15 7.80
C ILE A 205 -5.72 38.14 6.27
N SER A 206 -6.71 38.66 5.53
CA SER A 206 -6.54 39.19 4.16
C SER A 206 -7.66 40.15 3.72
N THR A 207 -8.51 40.62 4.63
CA THR A 207 -9.61 41.54 4.29
C THR A 207 -9.73 42.76 5.21
N SER A 208 -8.65 43.16 5.88
CA SER A 208 -8.71 44.31 6.84
C SER A 208 -7.42 45.13 7.00
N ALA A 209 -6.49 45.05 6.03
CA ALA A 209 -5.46 46.07 5.82
C ALA A 209 -5.35 46.28 4.31
N ILE A 210 -6.08 47.21 3.70
CA ILE A 210 -5.71 48.61 3.57
C ILE A 210 -7.01 49.43 3.41
N LYS A 211 -7.45 50.07 4.49
CA LYS A 211 -8.34 51.25 4.44
C LYS A 211 -8.03 52.17 5.61
N LEU A 212 -6.87 52.83 5.54
CA LEU A 212 -6.61 54.07 6.26
C LEU A 212 -6.56 55.24 5.25
N ARG A 213 -7.02 56.40 5.72
CA ARG A 213 -7.83 57.41 5.03
C ARG A 213 -6.98 58.58 4.43
N PRO A 214 -7.59 59.68 3.92
CA PRO A 214 -7.22 60.35 2.66
C PRO A 214 -6.18 61.49 2.79
N ARG A 215 -5.56 61.89 1.67
CA ARG A 215 -5.06 63.26 1.51
C ARG A 215 -5.06 63.71 0.05
N TYR A 216 -5.74 64.84 -0.18
CA TYR A 216 -5.69 65.68 -1.37
C TYR A 216 -4.24 66.02 -1.76
N SER A 217 -3.91 65.91 -3.05
CA SER A 217 -2.88 66.73 -3.68
C SER A 217 -3.30 67.13 -5.09
N ILE A 218 -3.08 68.41 -5.32
CA ILE A 218 -3.55 69.33 -6.35
C ILE A 218 -2.88 69.08 -7.73
N SER A 219 -3.66 69.43 -8.77
CA SER A 219 -3.31 69.98 -10.10
C SER A 219 -2.54 69.18 -11.17
N SER A 220 -3.19 69.16 -12.32
CA SER A 220 -2.75 69.67 -13.63
C SER A 220 -2.20 68.71 -14.71
N SER A 221 -2.88 68.84 -15.87
CA SER A 221 -2.36 68.91 -17.24
C SER A 221 -2.50 67.67 -18.15
N GLY A 222 -3.24 67.88 -19.26
CA GLY A 222 -3.15 67.24 -20.59
C GLY A 222 -3.50 65.75 -20.68
N SER A 223 -4.20 65.21 -21.67
CA SER A 223 -4.63 65.71 -22.98
C SER A 223 -5.53 64.65 -23.64
N SER A 224 -6.73 65.07 -24.08
CA SER A 224 -7.45 64.70 -25.32
C SER A 224 -7.93 63.25 -25.63
N PRO A 225 -8.99 63.11 -26.49
CA PRO A 225 -10.04 62.09 -26.35
C PRO A 225 -10.32 61.23 -27.62
N SER A 226 -11.01 60.08 -27.46
CA SER A 226 -11.84 59.36 -28.48
C SER A 226 -12.19 57.97 -27.94
N SER A 227 -13.37 57.36 -27.98
CA SER A 227 -14.66 57.58 -28.65
C SER A 227 -15.75 56.78 -27.90
N PRO A 228 -17.05 57.13 -28.06
CA PRO A 228 -18.15 56.57 -27.28
C PRO A 228 -18.88 55.48 -28.06
N ASP A 229 -19.05 54.28 -27.49
CA ASP A 229 -20.09 53.38 -27.99
C ASP A 229 -20.58 52.42 -26.92
N ARG A 230 -21.89 52.17 -26.97
CA ARG A 230 -22.62 51.13 -26.23
C ARG A 230 -23.25 51.50 -24.88
N GLN A 231 -23.67 52.76 -24.73
CA GLN A 231 -24.63 53.21 -23.71
C GLN A 231 -26.11 52.86 -24.03
N ARG A 232 -26.38 51.82 -24.83
CA ARG A 232 -27.70 51.63 -25.47
C ARG A 232 -28.51 50.39 -25.05
N LEU A 233 -28.10 49.64 -24.03
CA LEU A 233 -28.76 48.37 -23.67
C LEU A 233 -29.27 48.23 -22.23
N SER A 234 -29.07 49.23 -21.35
CA SER A 234 -29.54 49.13 -19.95
C SER A 234 -30.63 50.14 -19.56
N ARG A 235 -30.89 51.17 -20.39
CA ARG A 235 -31.79 52.28 -20.01
C ARG A 235 -33.29 51.96 -20.13
N ASN A 236 -33.68 50.90 -20.83
CA ASN A 236 -35.09 50.58 -21.06
C ASN A 236 -35.79 49.75 -19.97
N SER A 237 -35.07 49.33 -18.91
CA SER A 237 -35.67 48.50 -17.86
C SER A 237 -36.05 49.25 -16.57
N TYR A 238 -35.66 50.52 -16.41
CA TYR A 238 -35.91 51.28 -15.17
C TYR A 238 -37.07 52.28 -15.23
N GLU A 239 -37.54 52.70 -16.41
CA GLU A 239 -38.67 53.64 -16.51
C GLU A 239 -40.05 53.00 -16.28
N ARG A 240 -40.14 51.67 -16.15
CA ARG A 240 -41.43 50.98 -16.02
C ARG A 240 -41.97 50.87 -14.59
N ILE A 241 -41.25 51.36 -13.57
CA ILE A 241 -41.61 51.16 -12.15
C ILE A 241 -41.84 52.48 -11.37
N SER A 242 -41.57 53.65 -11.92
CA SER A 242 -41.91 54.94 -11.27
C SER A 242 -43.10 55.61 -11.96
N GLY A 243 -44.22 54.90 -12.01
CA GLY A 243 -45.52 55.55 -12.12
C GLY A 243 -45.96 56.02 -10.75
N ARG A 244 -46.81 57.05 -10.75
CA ARG A 244 -47.68 57.42 -9.63
C ARG A 244 -47.00 58.30 -8.59
N ASP A 245 -46.96 59.60 -8.87
CA ASP A 245 -47.45 60.66 -7.95
C ASP A 245 -47.24 62.04 -8.60
N LYS A 246 -48.20 62.95 -8.34
CA LYS A 246 -48.29 64.38 -8.73
C LYS A 246 -49.18 64.64 -9.98
N GLU A 247 -50.47 64.94 -9.90
CA GLU A 247 -51.26 65.93 -9.12
C GLU A 247 -51.54 67.23 -9.91
N SER A 248 -52.83 67.61 -9.92
CA SER A 248 -53.42 68.92 -10.19
C SER A 248 -53.40 69.49 -11.62
N ARG A 249 -54.53 69.34 -12.34
CA ARG A 249 -55.52 70.39 -12.61
C ARG A 249 -56.60 69.88 -13.57
#